data_AF-A0A832VSF7-F1
#
_entry.id   AF-A0A832VSF7-F1
#
_cell.length_a   1.000
_cell.length_b   1.000
_cell.length_c   1.000
_cell.angle_alpha   90.00
_cell.angle_beta   90.00
_cell.angle_gamma   90.00
#
_symmetry.space_group_name_H-M   'P 1'
#
loop_
_entity.id
_entity.type
_entity.pdbx_description
1 polymer ?
#
loop_
_entity_poly.entity_id
_entity_poly.type
_entity_poly.pdbx_seq_one_letter_code
_entity_poly.pdbx_strand_id
1 'polypeptide(L)' 'MDSGNYTKKFEYKCVPILKLGRGTAENFNIYGSDGWELACVWASWQYLNERLNELRRYKTEDFP' A
#
# COMPACT_ATOMS: atom_id res chain seq x y z
N MET A 1 27.46 -19.06 -1.50
CA MET A 1 26.74 -18.03 -2.26
C MET A 1 25.28 -18.16 -1.87
N ASP A 2 24.87 -17.41 -0.85
CA ASP A 2 23.46 -17.34 -0.46
C ASP A 2 22.72 -16.54 -1.54
N SER A 3 22.12 -17.26 -2.49
CA SER A 3 21.16 -16.67 -3.43
C SER A 3 19.86 -16.40 -2.67
N GLY A 4 19.90 -15.42 -1.78
CA GLY A 4 18.72 -14.92 -1.08
C GLY A 4 17.69 -14.48 -2.10
N ASN A 5 16.67 -15.31 -2.32
CA ASN A 5 15.54 -14.99 -3.17
C ASN A 5 14.68 -13.96 -2.42
N TYR A 6 15.01 -12.68 -2.55
CA TYR A 6 14.18 -11.58 -2.08
C TYR A 6 12.90 -11.54 -2.90
N THR A 7 11.94 -12.41 -2.53
CA THR A 7 10.61 -12.38 -3.11
C THR A 7 9.97 -11.10 -2.59
N LYS A 8 9.89 -10.07 -3.44
CA LYS A 8 9.26 -8.79 -3.09
C LYS A 8 7.82 -9.08 -2.66
N LYS A 9 7.53 -8.94 -1.38
CA LYS A 9 6.18 -9.11 -0.84
C LYS A 9 5.43 -7.79 -0.99
N PHE A 10 4.20 -7.88 -1.47
CA PHE A 10 3.31 -6.74 -1.62
C PHE A 10 2.02 -7.03 -0.86
N GLU A 11 1.53 -6.04 -0.13
CA GLU A 11 0.19 -6.04 0.41
C GLU A 11 -0.74 -5.30 -0.56
N TYR A 12 -1.94 -5.82 -0.76
CA TYR A 12 -2.94 -5.20 -1.64
C TYR A 12 -4.18 -4.85 -0.85
N LYS A 13 -4.76 -3.69 -1.18
CA LYS A 13 -5.99 -3.18 -0.56
C LYS A 13 -6.95 -2.71 -1.64
N CYS A 14 -8.20 -3.10 -1.53
CA CYS A 14 -9.27 -2.66 -2.41
C CYS A 14 -10.16 -1.66 -1.65
N VAL A 15 -10.36 -0.47 -2.21
CA VAL A 15 -11.14 0.61 -1.57
C VAL A 15 -12.18 1.12 -2.56
N PRO A 16 -13.44 1.33 -2.14
CA PRO A 16 -14.45 1.93 -3.01
C PRO A 16 -14.21 3.42 -3.18
N ILE A 17 -14.41 3.92 -4.40
CA ILE A 17 -14.40 5.34 -4.75
C ILE A 17 -15.76 5.92 -4.35
N LEU A 18 -15.90 6.27 -3.07
CA LEU A 18 -17.16 6.76 -2.48
C LEU A 18 -17.38 8.27 -2.68
N LYS A 19 -16.32 9.00 -3.04
CA LYS A 19 -16.37 10.45 -3.23
C LYS A 19 -16.09 10.79 -4.69
N LEU A 20 -16.74 11.85 -5.17
CA LEU A 20 -16.44 12.47 -6.47
C LEU A 20 -15.02 13.06 -6.47
N GLY A 21 -14.49 13.40 -7.65
CA GLY A 21 -13.06 13.62 -7.93
C GLY A 21 -12.19 14.25 -6.82
N ARG A 22 -12.64 15.33 -6.17
CA ARG A 22 -11.86 15.98 -5.09
C ARG A 22 -11.65 15.05 -3.88
N GLY A 23 -12.68 14.34 -3.45
CA GLY A 23 -12.56 13.43 -2.32
C GLY A 23 -11.77 12.16 -2.65
N THR A 24 -11.78 11.72 -3.91
CA THR A 24 -10.88 10.65 -4.37
C THR A 24 -9.42 11.10 -4.31
N ALA A 25 -9.12 12.33 -4.72
CA ALA A 25 -7.77 12.89 -4.67
C ALA A 25 -7.26 13.06 -3.23
N GLU A 26 -8.12 13.52 -2.31
CA GLU A 26 -7.78 13.57 -0.88
C GLU A 26 -7.47 12.18 -0.32
N ASN A 27 -8.28 11.17 -0.65
CA ASN A 27 -8.01 9.79 -0.26
C ASN A 27 -6.66 9.30 -0.83
N PHE A 28 -6.34 9.60 -2.09
CA PHE A 28 -5.04 9.23 -2.66
C PHE A 28 -3.87 9.89 -1.95
N ASN A 29 -3.99 11.15 -1.54
CA ASN A 29 -2.94 11.82 -0.78
C ASN A 29 -2.74 11.18 0.61
N ILE A 30 -3.83 10.79 1.28
CA ILE A 30 -3.76 10.09 2.57
C ILE A 30 -3.07 8.74 2.39
N TYR A 31 -3.55 7.92 1.44
CA TYR A 31 -2.96 6.60 1.18
C TYR A 31 -1.50 6.70 0.73
N GLY A 32 -1.16 7.67 -0.12
CA GLY A 32 0.21 7.94 -0.54
C GLY A 32 1.12 8.33 0.62
N SER A 33 0.62 9.14 1.56
CA SER A 33 1.34 9.49 2.80
C SER A 33 1.59 8.28 3.71
N ASP A 34 0.68 7.30 3.71
CA ASP A 34 0.82 6.07 4.49
C ASP A 34 1.78 5.05 3.85
N GLY A 35 2.16 5.28 2.58
CA GLY A 35 3.06 4.41 1.80
C GLY A 35 2.35 3.51 0.78
N TRP A 36 1.04 3.71 0.58
CA TRP A 36 0.27 2.98 -0.41
C TRP A 36 0.38 3.63 -1.79
N GLU A 37 0.64 2.82 -2.80
CA GLU A 37 0.72 3.20 -4.20
C GLU A 37 -0.53 2.73 -4.95
N LEU A 38 -0.99 3.52 -5.93
CA LEU A 38 -2.11 3.13 -6.78
C LEU A 38 -1.69 2.02 -7.75
N ALA A 39 -2.26 0.83 -7.60
CA ALA A 39 -2.02 -0.30 -8.48
C ALA A 39 -2.90 -0.24 -9.73
N CYS A 40 -4.22 -0.11 -9.54
CA CYS A 40 -5.17 0.06 -10.64
C CYS A 40 -6.48 0.68 -10.15
N VAL A 41 -7.28 1.18 -11.09
CA VAL A 41 -8.64 1.65 -10.85
C VAL A 41 -9.55 0.87 -11.78
N TRP A 42 -10.63 0.29 -11.24
CA TRP A 42 -11.62 -0.42 -12.03
C TRP A 42 -13.03 -0.13 -11.52
N ALA A 43 -13.87 0.38 -12.44
CA ALA A 43 -15.23 0.84 -12.13
C ALA A 43 -15.23 1.82 -10.95
N SER A 44 -15.92 1.46 -9.86
CA SER A 44 -16.02 2.26 -8.64
C SER A 44 -15.00 1.84 -7.57
N TRP A 45 -13.94 1.13 -7.93
CA TRP A 45 -12.94 0.60 -7.02
C TRP A 45 -11.53 1.06 -7.39
N GLN A 46 -10.74 1.37 -6.36
CA GLN A 46 -9.30 1.62 -6.48
C GLN A 46 -8.55 0.52 -5.73
N TYR A 47 -7.57 -0.06 -6.40
CA TYR A 47 -6.69 -1.07 -5.87
C TYR A 47 -5.36 -0.40 -5.56
N LEU A 48 -4.99 -0.45 -4.29
CA LEU A 48 -3.73 0.07 -3.76
C LEU A 48 -2.81 -1.11 -3.49
N ASN A 49 -1.51 -0.91 -3.67
CA ASN A 49 -0.49 -1.83 -3.23
C ASN A 49 0.50 -1.11 -2.32
N GLU A 50 1.10 -1.84 -1.39
CA GLU A 50 2.20 -1.35 -0.59
C GLU A 50 3.30 -2.40 -0.61
N ARG A 51 4.55 -1.96 -0.81
CA ARG A 51 5.70 -2.86 -0.72
C ARG A 51 5.96 -3.17 0.76
N LEU A 52 5.83 -4.44 1.13
CA LEU A 52 6.26 -4.94 2.41
C LEU A 52 7.79 -4.99 2.42
N ASN A 53 8.41 -3.91 2.89
CA ASN A 53 9.83 -3.91 3.18
C ASN A 53 10.06 -4.74 4.46
N GLU A 54 10.96 -5.73 4.42
CA GLU A 54 11.30 -6.56 5.59
C GLU A 54 11.71 -5.70 6.80
N LEU A 55 12.24 -4.50 6.56
CA LEU A 55 12.60 -3.50 7.56
C LEU A 55 11.40 -2.91 8.35
N ARG A 56 10.17 -2.91 7.82
CA ARG A 56 9.00 -2.41 8.57
C ARG A 56 8.52 -3.39 9.64
N ARG A 57 8.77 -4.71 9.49
CA ARG A 57 8.43 -5.72 10.50
C ARG A 57 9.26 -5.61 11.78
N TYR A 58 10.53 -5.21 11.66
CA TYR A 58 11.41 -5.02 12.82
C TYR A 58 11.00 -3.85 13.73
N LYS A 59 10.13 -2.94 13.29
CA LYS A 59 9.68 -1.81 14.12
C LYS A 59 8.53 -2.15 15.07
N THR A 60 7.90 -3.31 14.92
CA THR A 60 6.78 -3.75 15.79
C THR A 60 7.16 -4.82 16.80
N GLU A 61 8.35 -5.42 16.70
CA GLU A 61 8.81 -6.48 17.62
C GLU A 61 9.89 -6.00 18.61
N ASP A 62 10.32 -4.74 18.53
CA ASP A 62 11.33 -4.15 19.43
C ASP A 62 10.77 -2.91 20.15
N PHE A 63 9.74 -3.13 20.96
CA PHE A 63 9.45 -2.25 22.09
C PHE A 63 9.40 -3.12 23.35
N PRO A 64 10.32 -2.94 24.32
CA PRO A 64 10.21 -3.58 25.64
C PRO A 64 9.00 -3.08 26.43
#